data_AF-A0A7J2S650-F1
#
_entry.id   AF-A0A7J2S650-F1
#
_cell.length_a   1.000
_cell.length_b   1.000
_cell.length_c   1.000
_cell.angle_alpha   90.00
_cell.angle_beta   90.00
_cell.angle_gamma   90.00
#
_symmetry.space_group_name_H-M   'P 1'
#
loop_
_entity.id
_entity.type
_entity.pdbx_description
1 polymer ?
#
loop_
_entity_poly.entity_id
_entity_poly.type
_entity_poly.pdbx_seq_one_letter_code
_entity_poly.pdbx_strand_id
1 'polypeptide(L)'
;STVSGIYNFSNPIGSTNLTWYIVDGLNESTYYFVVHAIDAYGNEDDNMVEMNISFNIPPFANFAFMPTYPTTIDIVTFIDLSIDIDGYIVNWTWNFGDRNISYEQNPSHQYANVGRYNVSLTVRDNDGATGNIIKQIIVVSIDYILITYKNRNELKDCNISTNFSFIAYASAFNNTYGFIDFIDANWSIVNYASNASINASHGKSIEFNSGWKDGLAILTAEYNGYNDSVVFTINSSLFSFILYKGWNLITLPCENEYNASTLFNDIEGCSIILGWNASLQDFMLYAPGTPYDFAIEDGHGYFIGMNYDSIFSFAGIPIQSVNVTLFVGWNMLGWFKENETNASSLYNAIPGCQIVLKWDASLQNFNLYAPGVPNDFVIARGEGFLIAVDEESEWHGEG
;
A
#
# COMPACT_ATOMS: atom_id res chain seq x y z
N SER A 1 52.38 -16.53 40.75
CA SER A 1 53.62 -17.02 41.36
C SER A 1 54.79 -16.40 40.64
N THR A 2 55.37 -15.33 41.21
CA THR A 2 56.63 -14.77 40.75
C THR A 2 57.71 -15.82 40.95
N VAL A 3 58.04 -16.57 39.91
CA VAL A 3 59.28 -17.37 39.90
C VAL A 3 60.41 -16.37 39.65
N SER A 4 60.84 -15.67 40.70
CA SER A 4 62.16 -15.03 40.67
C SER A 4 63.19 -16.14 40.91
N GLY A 5 63.54 -16.84 39.84
CA GLY A 5 64.74 -17.67 39.83
C GLY A 5 65.90 -16.77 39.44
N ILE A 6 66.78 -16.43 40.38
CA ILE A 6 68.11 -15.93 40.02
C ILE A 6 68.89 -17.15 39.55
N TYR A 7 69.03 -17.31 38.24
CA TYR A 7 69.88 -18.36 37.67
C TYR A 7 71.27 -17.77 37.47
N ASN A 8 72.17 -18.04 38.42
CA ASN A 8 73.57 -17.63 38.32
C ASN A 8 74.32 -18.59 37.39
N PHE A 9 74.65 -18.12 36.19
CA PHE A 9 75.46 -18.87 35.25
C PHE A 9 76.86 -18.25 35.22
N SER A 10 77.85 -18.88 35.86
CA SER A 10 79.24 -18.46 35.75
C SER A 10 79.93 -19.26 34.65
N ASN A 11 80.51 -18.56 33.67
CA ASN A 11 81.48 -19.16 32.75
C ASN A 11 82.88 -18.91 33.34
N PRO A 12 83.72 -19.94 33.57
CA PRO A 12 85.07 -19.72 34.05
C PRO A 12 85.87 -18.85 33.07
N ILE A 13 86.60 -17.89 33.62
CA ILE A 13 87.42 -16.89 32.91
C ILE A 13 88.35 -17.61 31.90
N GLY A 14 88.22 -17.27 30.61
CA GLY A 14 89.03 -17.81 29.51
C GLY A 14 88.36 -18.85 28.61
N SER A 15 87.11 -19.22 28.87
CA SER A 15 86.32 -20.10 28.00
C SER A 15 85.68 -19.33 26.83
N THR A 16 86.08 -19.62 25.59
CA THR A 16 85.39 -19.17 24.37
C THR A 16 84.16 -20.02 24.01
N ASN A 17 83.81 -21.00 24.86
CA ASN A 17 82.69 -21.88 24.61
C ASN A 17 81.40 -21.22 25.12
N LEU A 18 80.51 -20.86 24.18
CA LEU A 18 79.13 -20.50 24.45
C LEU A 18 78.42 -21.74 25.02
N THR A 19 78.10 -21.72 26.31
CA THR A 19 77.19 -22.70 26.92
C THR A 19 75.76 -22.25 26.68
N TRP A 20 74.98 -23.10 26.02
CA TRP A 20 73.56 -22.88 25.79
C TRP A 20 72.77 -23.36 27.01
N TYR A 21 71.88 -22.52 27.53
CA TYR A 21 70.94 -22.88 28.59
C TYR A 21 69.52 -22.87 28.02
N ILE A 22 68.80 -23.96 28.21
CA ILE A 22 67.38 -24.07 27.85
C ILE A 22 66.58 -23.74 29.11
N VAL A 23 65.68 -22.77 29.01
CA VAL A 23 64.73 -22.43 30.07
C VAL A 23 63.35 -22.84 29.58
N ASP A 24 62.81 -23.90 30.17
CA ASP A 24 61.47 -24.42 29.85
C ASP A 24 60.43 -23.97 30.88
N GLY A 25 59.15 -23.95 30.48
CA GLY A 25 58.03 -23.70 31.40
C GLY A 25 57.82 -22.24 31.80
N LEU A 26 58.24 -21.29 30.97
CA LEU A 26 57.94 -19.87 31.16
C LEU A 26 56.43 -19.62 30.93
N ASN A 27 55.85 -18.74 31.75
CA ASN A 27 54.46 -18.29 31.65
C ASN A 27 54.43 -16.91 30.97
N GLU A 28 53.24 -16.38 30.67
CA GLU A 28 53.12 -15.00 30.17
C GLU A 28 53.66 -14.02 31.20
N SER A 29 54.73 -13.32 30.82
CA SER A 29 55.36 -12.28 31.62
C SER A 29 56.41 -11.56 30.78
N THR A 30 56.78 -10.38 31.23
CA THR A 30 58.08 -9.80 30.93
C THR A 30 59.14 -10.51 31.77
N TYR A 31 60.18 -11.01 31.12
CA TYR A 31 61.36 -11.59 31.74
C TYR A 31 62.57 -10.68 31.49
N TYR A 32 63.34 -10.45 32.54
CA TYR A 32 64.59 -9.71 32.48
C TYR A 32 65.74 -10.70 32.69
N PHE A 33 66.59 -10.84 31.68
CA PHE A 33 67.80 -11.64 31.74
C PHE A 33 68.98 -10.70 32.00
N VAL A 34 69.61 -10.83 33.16
CA VAL A 34 70.81 -10.06 33.53
C VAL A 34 72.03 -10.93 33.31
N VAL A 35 72.99 -10.42 32.55
CA VAL A 35 74.31 -11.02 32.36
C VAL A 35 75.29 -10.23 33.21
N HIS A 36 75.84 -10.88 34.23
CA HIS A 36 76.87 -10.34 35.10
C HIS A 36 78.25 -10.82 34.63
N ALA A 37 79.12 -9.89 34.26
CA ALA A 37 80.47 -10.17 33.79
C ALA A 37 81.49 -9.69 34.82
N ILE A 38 82.47 -10.55 35.15
CA ILE A 38 83.58 -10.23 36.05
C ILE A 38 84.90 -10.44 35.30
N ASP A 39 85.77 -9.44 35.28
CA ASP A 39 87.10 -9.58 34.68
C ASP A 39 88.12 -10.25 35.62
N ALA A 40 89.33 -10.54 35.11
CA ALA A 40 90.39 -11.20 35.88
C ALA A 40 90.92 -10.37 37.07
N TYR A 41 90.55 -9.09 37.16
CA TYR A 41 90.95 -8.16 38.21
C TYR A 41 89.81 -7.90 39.21
N GLY A 42 88.63 -8.51 39.00
CA GLY A 42 87.47 -8.37 39.86
C GLY A 42 86.59 -7.16 39.55
N ASN A 43 86.74 -6.53 38.38
CA ASN A 43 85.78 -5.51 37.93
C ASN A 43 84.51 -6.19 37.43
N GLU A 44 83.35 -5.67 37.83
CA GLU A 44 82.03 -6.21 37.52
C GLU A 44 81.29 -5.27 36.55
N ASP A 45 80.56 -5.84 35.60
CA ASP A 45 79.63 -5.12 34.71
C ASP A 45 78.36 -5.95 34.47
N ASP A 46 77.23 -5.28 34.37
CA ASP A 46 75.92 -5.90 34.17
C ASP A 46 75.29 -5.41 32.86
N ASN A 47 74.75 -6.34 32.08
CA ASN A 47 73.89 -6.01 30.96
C ASN A 47 72.55 -6.74 31.08
N MET A 48 71.46 -6.07 30.71
CA MET A 48 70.10 -6.60 30.86
C MET A 48 69.41 -6.67 29.50
N VAL A 49 68.81 -7.83 29.21
CA VAL A 49 67.94 -8.05 28.06
C VAL A 49 66.51 -8.29 28.55
N GLU A 50 65.57 -7.53 28.01
CA GLU A 50 64.14 -7.74 28.23
C GLU A 50 63.58 -8.69 27.17
N MET A 51 62.80 -9.68 27.61
CA MET A 51 62.05 -10.60 26.75
C MET A 51 60.59 -10.61 27.19
N ASN A 52 59.69 -10.26 26.27
CA ASN A 52 58.25 -10.33 26.49
C ASN A 52 57.71 -11.64 25.90
N ILE A 53 57.06 -12.46 26.75
CA ILE A 53 56.38 -13.68 26.35
C ILE A 53 54.87 -13.47 26.54
N SER A 54 54.12 -13.50 25.45
CA SER A 54 52.64 -13.52 25.43
C SER A 54 52.17 -14.74 24.66
N PHE A 55 51.09 -15.39 25.09
CA PHE A 55 50.43 -16.41 24.28
C PHE A 55 49.46 -15.74 23.32
N ASN A 56 49.39 -16.30 22.11
CA ASN A 56 48.39 -15.90 21.12
C ASN A 56 46.98 -16.22 21.65
N ILE A 57 46.11 -15.22 21.68
CA ILE A 57 44.70 -15.35 22.02
C ILE A 57 43.91 -15.57 20.72
N PRO A 58 43.22 -16.71 20.55
CA PRO A 58 42.48 -16.96 19.31
C PRO A 58 41.44 -15.88 19.01
N PRO A 59 41.22 -15.52 17.73
CA PRO A 59 40.28 -14.48 17.35
C PRO A 59 38.84 -14.87 17.68
N PHE A 60 38.02 -13.87 17.99
CA PHE A 60 36.58 -14.03 18.17
C PHE A 60 35.84 -13.87 16.85
N ALA A 61 35.33 -14.97 16.31
CA ALA A 61 34.60 -14.98 15.03
C ALA A 61 33.15 -14.47 15.21
N ASN A 62 32.72 -13.54 14.36
CA ASN A 62 31.33 -13.08 14.31
C ASN A 62 30.97 -12.55 12.92
N PHE A 63 29.69 -12.57 12.57
CA PHE A 63 29.21 -11.99 11.31
C PHE A 63 27.75 -11.58 11.35
N ALA A 64 27.35 -10.70 10.43
CA ALA A 64 25.96 -10.41 10.10
C ALA A 64 25.67 -10.82 8.65
N PHE A 65 24.38 -10.92 8.30
CA PHE A 65 23.95 -11.16 6.92
C PHE A 65 22.67 -10.38 6.62
N MET A 66 22.45 -10.05 5.35
CA MET A 66 21.26 -9.35 4.86
C MET A 66 20.84 -9.89 3.49
N PRO A 67 19.53 -10.03 3.21
CA PRO A 67 18.37 -9.73 4.07
C PRO A 67 18.19 -10.73 5.23
N THR A 68 17.44 -10.33 6.26
CA THR A 68 17.16 -11.18 7.45
C THR A 68 16.31 -12.41 7.11
N TYR A 69 15.48 -12.32 6.07
CA TYR A 69 14.64 -13.39 5.55
C TYR A 69 14.88 -13.60 4.04
N PRO A 70 16.00 -14.21 3.65
CA PRO A 70 16.34 -14.35 2.24
C PRO A 70 15.45 -15.38 1.53
N THR A 71 15.16 -15.11 0.27
CA THR A 71 14.49 -16.02 -0.66
C THR A 71 15.51 -16.70 -1.59
N THR A 72 15.07 -17.66 -2.40
CA THR A 72 15.96 -18.37 -3.36
C THR A 72 16.50 -17.50 -4.48
N ILE A 73 15.98 -16.28 -4.63
CA ILE A 73 16.41 -15.32 -5.66
C ILE A 73 17.24 -14.17 -5.08
N ASP A 74 17.28 -14.03 -3.75
CA ASP A 74 18.06 -12.96 -3.11
C ASP A 74 19.55 -13.28 -3.14
N ILE A 75 20.35 -12.25 -3.38
CA ILE A 75 21.79 -12.30 -3.12
C ILE A 75 21.99 -11.93 -1.65
N VAL A 76 22.36 -12.92 -0.83
CA VAL A 76 22.65 -12.71 0.59
C VAL A 76 24.05 -12.14 0.72
N THR A 77 24.17 -10.97 1.33
CA THR A 77 25.47 -10.36 1.64
C THR A 77 25.88 -10.72 3.07
N PHE A 78 27.14 -11.13 3.25
CA PHE A 78 27.72 -11.46 4.54
C PHE A 78 28.74 -10.40 4.94
N ILE A 79 28.67 -9.97 6.20
CA ILE A 79 29.53 -8.92 6.75
C ILE A 79 30.29 -9.50 7.93
N ASP A 80 31.62 -9.51 7.83
CA ASP A 80 32.52 -9.91 8.91
C ASP A 80 32.47 -8.90 10.07
N LEU A 81 32.35 -9.43 11.29
CA LEU A 81 32.37 -8.67 12.55
C LEU A 81 33.39 -9.28 13.53
N SER A 82 34.31 -10.09 13.01
CA SER A 82 35.31 -10.79 13.83
C SER A 82 36.35 -9.80 14.37
N ILE A 83 36.87 -10.10 15.55
CA ILE A 83 37.89 -9.29 16.21
C ILE A 83 39.02 -10.18 16.73
N ASP A 84 40.20 -9.60 16.79
CA ASP A 84 41.37 -10.18 17.42
C ASP A 84 41.95 -9.13 18.38
N ILE A 85 42.26 -9.52 19.62
CA ILE A 85 42.56 -8.57 20.71
C ILE A 85 44.05 -8.28 20.86
N ASP A 86 44.89 -9.24 20.47
CA ASP A 86 46.35 -9.17 20.50
C ASP A 86 46.99 -9.21 19.10
N GLY A 87 46.19 -9.39 18.04
CA GLY A 87 46.67 -9.43 16.67
C GLY A 87 45.69 -8.86 15.62
N TYR A 88 45.78 -9.40 14.40
CA TYR A 88 44.89 -9.13 13.28
C TYR A 88 44.59 -10.38 12.47
N ILE A 89 43.40 -10.41 11.87
CA ILE A 89 42.91 -11.54 11.07
C ILE A 89 43.56 -11.52 9.67
N VAL A 90 44.05 -12.67 9.23
CA VAL A 90 44.73 -12.85 7.93
C VAL A 90 43.98 -13.77 6.96
N ASN A 91 42.96 -14.50 7.43
CA ASN A 91 42.17 -15.39 6.58
C ASN A 91 40.72 -15.54 7.05
N TRP A 92 39.80 -15.64 6.09
CA TRP A 92 38.39 -15.97 6.28
C TRP A 92 38.06 -17.22 5.47
N THR A 93 37.32 -18.15 6.05
CA THR A 93 36.79 -19.33 5.38
C THR A 93 35.31 -19.47 5.70
N TRP A 94 34.47 -19.22 4.71
CA TRP A 94 33.02 -19.34 4.78
C TRP A 94 32.59 -20.70 4.24
N ASN A 95 31.60 -21.30 4.90
CA ASN A 95 30.82 -22.42 4.36
C ASN A 95 29.35 -22.05 4.49
N PHE A 96 28.64 -21.98 3.37
CA PHE A 96 27.24 -21.53 3.34
C PHE A 96 26.25 -22.64 3.71
N GLY A 97 26.71 -23.87 3.98
CA GLY A 97 25.84 -24.98 4.37
C GLY A 97 25.14 -25.67 3.20
N ASP A 98 25.40 -25.25 1.96
CA ASP A 98 24.88 -25.81 0.71
C ASP A 98 25.99 -26.45 -0.16
N ARG A 99 27.16 -26.70 0.44
CA ARG A 99 28.42 -27.17 -0.19
C ARG A 99 29.22 -26.11 -0.93
N ASN A 100 28.80 -24.85 -0.93
CA ASN A 100 29.61 -23.75 -1.43
C ASN A 100 30.44 -23.10 -0.30
N ILE A 101 31.60 -22.57 -0.68
CA ILE A 101 32.55 -21.91 0.22
C ILE A 101 33.05 -20.58 -0.37
N SER A 102 33.56 -19.69 0.48
CA SER A 102 34.24 -18.47 0.05
C SER A 102 35.43 -18.15 0.96
N TYR A 103 36.43 -17.46 0.42
CA TYR A 103 37.60 -16.95 1.15
C TYR A 103 37.64 -15.42 1.23
N GLU A 104 36.62 -14.74 0.71
CA GLU A 104 36.49 -13.29 0.82
C GLU A 104 36.12 -12.90 2.25
N GLN A 105 36.54 -11.71 2.68
CA GLN A 105 36.15 -11.19 4.00
C GLN A 105 34.63 -10.95 4.08
N ASN A 106 34.03 -10.35 3.07
CA ASN A 106 32.61 -10.01 3.00
C ASN A 106 31.97 -10.58 1.73
N PRO A 107 31.68 -11.90 1.66
CA PRO A 107 31.18 -12.53 0.44
C PRO A 107 29.70 -12.24 0.21
N SER A 108 29.26 -12.51 -1.01
CA SER A 108 27.84 -12.66 -1.35
C SER A 108 27.54 -14.08 -1.81
N HIS A 109 26.33 -14.57 -1.52
CA HIS A 109 25.91 -15.92 -1.88
C HIS A 109 24.40 -15.99 -2.16
N GLN A 110 23.99 -16.80 -3.14
CA GLN A 110 22.59 -17.04 -3.47
C GLN A 110 22.28 -18.53 -3.29
N TYR A 111 21.20 -18.84 -2.58
CA TYR A 111 20.78 -20.20 -2.32
C TYR A 111 19.80 -20.69 -3.39
N ALA A 112 20.17 -21.76 -4.11
CA ALA A 112 19.34 -22.30 -5.18
C ALA A 112 18.01 -22.91 -4.69
N ASN A 113 17.95 -23.35 -3.44
CA ASN A 113 16.79 -24.01 -2.87
C ASN A 113 16.39 -23.37 -1.53
N VAL A 114 15.12 -23.50 -1.22
CA VAL A 114 14.50 -23.26 0.07
C VAL A 114 15.02 -24.25 1.12
N GLY A 115 15.21 -23.80 2.36
CA GLY A 115 15.71 -24.65 3.42
C GLY A 115 16.35 -23.91 4.59
N ARG A 116 16.87 -24.68 5.54
CA ARG A 116 17.66 -24.16 6.66
C ARG A 116 19.13 -24.46 6.43
N TYR A 117 19.96 -23.43 6.43
CA TYR A 117 21.38 -23.51 6.13
C TYR A 117 22.20 -23.09 7.36
N ASN A 118 23.13 -23.95 7.78
CA ASN A 118 24.06 -23.62 8.86
C ASN A 118 25.31 -22.98 8.23
N VAL A 119 25.38 -21.65 8.26
CA VAL A 119 26.52 -20.91 7.74
C VAL A 119 27.61 -20.85 8.80
N SER A 120 28.82 -21.27 8.45
CA SER A 120 29.99 -21.20 9.32
C SER A 120 31.03 -20.22 8.79
N LEU A 121 31.56 -19.37 9.67
CA LEU A 121 32.76 -18.57 9.43
C LEU A 121 33.88 -19.08 10.32
N THR A 122 35.02 -19.41 9.70
CA THR A 122 36.29 -19.65 10.40
C THR A 122 37.28 -18.55 10.04
N VAL A 123 37.87 -17.90 11.04
CA VAL A 123 38.91 -16.88 10.87
C VAL A 123 40.23 -17.35 11.46
N ARG A 124 41.35 -16.90 10.89
CA ARG A 124 42.71 -17.18 11.38
C ARG A 124 43.49 -15.89 11.57
N ASP A 125 44.20 -15.77 12.68
CA ASP A 125 45.06 -14.61 12.99
C ASP A 125 46.48 -14.74 12.41
N ASN A 126 47.27 -13.68 12.56
CA ASN A 126 48.65 -13.58 12.09
C ASN A 126 49.62 -14.57 12.77
N ASP A 127 49.30 -15.04 13.97
CA ASP A 127 50.11 -15.97 14.76
C ASP A 127 49.61 -17.42 14.65
N GLY A 128 48.58 -17.62 13.83
CA GLY A 128 48.09 -18.88 13.33
C GLY A 128 46.95 -19.53 14.10
N ALA A 129 46.43 -18.93 15.17
CA ALA A 129 45.26 -19.47 15.87
C ALA A 129 43.96 -19.13 15.12
N THR A 130 42.88 -19.83 15.49
CA THR A 130 41.62 -19.80 14.74
C THR A 130 40.39 -19.67 15.62
N GLY A 131 39.43 -18.87 15.16
CA GLY A 131 38.09 -18.74 15.73
C GLY A 131 37.01 -19.25 14.77
N ASN A 132 35.90 -19.77 15.30
CA ASN A 132 34.78 -20.28 14.49
C ASN A 132 33.43 -19.85 15.06
N ILE A 133 32.48 -19.55 14.18
CA ILE A 133 31.08 -19.35 14.54
C ILE A 133 30.14 -19.95 13.49
N ILE A 134 28.97 -20.42 13.95
CA ILE A 134 27.89 -20.94 13.10
C ILE A 134 26.61 -20.16 13.38
N LYS A 135 25.92 -19.69 12.33
CA LYS A 135 24.57 -19.12 12.41
C LYS A 135 23.65 -19.82 11.41
N GLN A 136 22.39 -20.04 11.81
CA GLN A 136 21.39 -20.62 10.93
C GLN A 136 20.67 -19.53 10.14
N ILE A 137 20.59 -19.73 8.83
CA ILE A 137 19.80 -18.92 7.90
C ILE A 137 18.63 -19.77 7.41
N ILE A 138 17.45 -19.16 7.31
CA ILE A 138 16.24 -19.79 6.77
C ILE A 138 15.96 -19.15 5.42
N VAL A 139 16.10 -19.92 4.34
CA VAL A 139 15.76 -19.51 2.98
C VAL A 139 14.34 -19.97 2.68
N VAL A 140 13.49 -19.04 2.28
CA VAL A 140 12.06 -19.26 2.09
C VAL A 140 11.64 -19.11 0.63
N SER A 141 10.52 -19.71 0.26
CA SER A 141 9.84 -19.47 -1.02
C SER A 141 8.79 -18.40 -0.85
N ILE A 142 8.50 -17.67 -1.91
CA ILE A 142 7.32 -16.83 -2.00
C ILE A 142 6.17 -17.73 -2.42
N ASP A 143 5.15 -17.87 -1.58
CA ASP A 143 4.06 -18.84 -1.75
C ASP A 143 2.79 -18.16 -2.28
N TYR A 144 2.48 -16.95 -1.78
CA TYR A 144 1.40 -16.07 -2.27
C TYR A 144 1.59 -14.63 -1.73
N ILE A 145 0.93 -13.63 -2.33
CA ILE A 145 1.00 -12.23 -1.90
C ILE A 145 -0.35 -11.85 -1.28
N LEU A 146 -0.42 -11.74 0.05
CA LEU A 146 -1.66 -11.37 0.73
C LEU A 146 -1.91 -9.86 0.66
N ILE A 147 -2.87 -9.44 -0.15
CA ILE A 147 -3.34 -8.05 -0.18
C ILE A 147 -4.47 -7.89 0.85
N THR A 148 -4.26 -7.09 1.89
CA THR A 148 -5.26 -6.88 2.96
C THR A 148 -5.82 -5.46 2.88
N TYR A 149 -7.08 -5.30 2.42
CA TYR A 149 -7.81 -4.03 2.53
C TYR A 149 -9.02 -4.18 3.44
N LYS A 150 -8.90 -3.71 4.69
CA LYS A 150 -10.00 -3.56 5.68
C LYS A 150 -11.01 -4.75 5.75
N ASN A 151 -10.62 -5.96 5.36
CA ASN A 151 -11.48 -7.16 5.26
C ASN A 151 -12.76 -6.97 4.40
N ARG A 152 -12.73 -6.16 3.33
CA ARG A 152 -13.89 -5.98 2.43
C ARG A 152 -13.57 -6.46 1.01
N ASN A 153 -14.40 -7.37 0.48
CA ASN A 153 -14.35 -7.87 -0.91
C ASN A 153 -15.14 -6.97 -1.89
N GLU A 154 -15.61 -5.81 -1.43
CA GLU A 154 -16.47 -4.89 -2.18
C GLU A 154 -15.95 -3.46 -2.02
N LEU A 155 -15.76 -2.74 -3.13
CA LEU A 155 -15.49 -1.30 -3.16
C LEU A 155 -16.80 -0.58 -3.50
N LYS A 156 -17.21 0.36 -2.65
CA LYS A 156 -18.44 1.14 -2.80
C LYS A 156 -18.08 2.61 -2.66
N ASP A 157 -18.36 3.41 -3.69
CA ASP A 157 -18.10 4.87 -3.79
C ASP A 157 -16.77 5.34 -3.16
N CYS A 158 -15.69 5.34 -3.93
CA CYS A 158 -14.46 6.01 -3.51
C CYS A 158 -13.73 6.65 -4.69
N ASN A 159 -13.44 7.95 -4.58
CA ASN A 159 -12.12 8.45 -4.97
C ASN A 159 -11.11 7.75 -4.05
N ILE A 160 -10.50 6.67 -4.53
CA ILE A 160 -9.49 5.94 -3.77
C ILE A 160 -8.19 6.74 -3.82
N SER A 161 -8.13 7.80 -3.02
CA SER A 161 -6.88 8.29 -2.45
C SER A 161 -6.65 7.52 -1.16
N THR A 162 -6.27 6.25 -1.27
CA THR A 162 -5.85 5.51 -0.08
C THR A 162 -4.45 4.99 -0.27
N ASN A 163 -3.58 5.36 0.67
CA ASN A 163 -2.36 4.62 0.95
C ASN A 163 -2.77 3.18 1.30
N PHE A 164 -2.67 2.25 0.36
CA PHE A 164 -2.73 0.82 0.66
C PHE A 164 -1.35 0.39 1.15
N SER A 165 -1.28 -0.23 2.31
CA SER A 165 -0.09 -0.92 2.78
C SER A 165 -0.17 -2.38 2.36
N PHE A 166 0.69 -2.78 1.43
CA PHE A 166 0.87 -4.18 1.07
C PHE A 166 1.82 -4.81 2.07
N ILE A 167 1.42 -5.97 2.60
CA ILE A 167 2.29 -6.80 3.43
C ILE A 167 2.46 -8.11 2.66
N ALA A 168 3.64 -8.31 2.09
CA ALA A 168 3.98 -9.61 1.53
C ALA A 168 4.42 -10.55 2.66
N TYR A 169 3.85 -11.75 2.67
CA TYR A 169 4.22 -12.81 3.62
C TYR A 169 5.03 -13.86 2.87
N ALA A 170 6.22 -14.20 3.36
CA ALA A 170 6.89 -15.44 2.96
C ALA A 170 6.35 -16.56 3.84
N SER A 171 6.10 -17.70 3.23
CA SER A 171 5.79 -18.95 3.91
C SER A 171 7.08 -19.78 3.99
N ALA A 172 7.49 -20.13 5.21
CA ALA A 172 8.47 -21.19 5.41
C ALA A 172 7.77 -22.56 5.29
N PHE A 173 8.55 -23.64 5.04
CA PHE A 173 8.14 -25.05 4.86
C PHE A 173 7.14 -25.65 5.89
N ASN A 174 6.76 -24.91 6.93
CA ASN A 174 5.90 -25.32 8.02
C ASN A 174 4.68 -24.39 8.22
N ASN A 175 4.27 -23.63 7.20
CA ASN A 175 3.17 -22.64 7.27
C ASN A 175 3.36 -21.58 8.37
N THR A 176 4.61 -21.30 8.77
CA THR A 176 4.91 -20.17 9.64
C THR A 176 5.15 -18.95 8.76
N TYR A 177 4.23 -18.00 8.81
CA TYR A 177 4.28 -16.76 8.03
C TYR A 177 5.23 -15.76 8.70
N GLY A 178 6.26 -15.35 7.98
CA GLY A 178 7.19 -14.29 8.39
C GLY A 178 6.95 -13.02 7.57
N PHE A 179 6.94 -11.87 8.23
CA PHE A 179 6.99 -10.57 7.56
C PHE A 179 8.34 -10.42 6.85
N ILE A 180 8.35 -10.23 5.53
CA ILE A 180 9.59 -10.06 4.75
C ILE A 180 9.97 -8.57 4.70
N ASP A 181 9.13 -7.76 4.03
CA ASP A 181 9.33 -6.33 3.81
C ASP A 181 8.07 -5.70 3.17
N PHE A 182 8.06 -4.38 3.00
CA PHE A 182 7.13 -3.69 2.12
C PHE A 182 7.60 -3.82 0.66
N ILE A 183 6.76 -4.38 -0.22
CA ILE A 183 7.13 -4.64 -1.62
C ILE A 183 6.64 -3.53 -2.56
N ASP A 184 7.48 -3.19 -3.53
CA ASP A 184 7.10 -2.39 -4.70
C ASP A 184 6.38 -3.27 -5.74
N ALA A 185 5.05 -3.23 -5.76
CA ALA A 185 4.26 -3.96 -6.74
C ALA A 185 3.95 -3.07 -7.95
N ASN A 186 4.17 -3.61 -9.15
CA ASN A 186 3.60 -3.05 -10.37
C ASN A 186 2.13 -3.46 -10.46
N TRP A 187 1.24 -2.52 -10.68
CA TRP A 187 -0.18 -2.79 -10.85
C TRP A 187 -0.57 -2.73 -12.32
N SER A 188 -1.57 -3.53 -12.70
CA SER A 188 -2.34 -3.33 -13.92
C SER A 188 -3.81 -3.45 -13.57
N ILE A 189 -4.63 -2.51 -14.02
CA ILE A 189 -6.08 -2.61 -13.92
C ILE A 189 -6.60 -3.04 -15.29
N VAL A 190 -7.52 -4.00 -15.37
CA VAL A 190 -8.16 -4.38 -16.63
C VAL A 190 -9.65 -4.10 -16.51
N ASN A 191 -10.16 -3.10 -17.23
CA ASN A 191 -11.61 -2.94 -17.39
C ASN A 191 -12.10 -3.83 -18.53
N TYR A 192 -12.84 -4.90 -18.23
CA TYR A 192 -13.43 -5.76 -19.27
C TYR A 192 -14.51 -5.04 -20.12
N ALA A 193 -15.07 -3.91 -19.65
CA ALA A 193 -16.03 -3.12 -20.41
C ALA A 193 -15.38 -2.12 -21.38
N SER A 194 -14.11 -1.71 -21.18
CA SER A 194 -13.44 -0.69 -22.02
C SER A 194 -12.01 -1.03 -22.47
N ASN A 195 -11.48 -2.22 -22.14
CA ASN A 195 -10.12 -2.67 -22.48
C ASN A 195 -9.00 -1.68 -22.09
N ALA A 196 -9.17 -0.91 -21.02
CA ALA A 196 -8.16 0.01 -20.52
C ALA A 196 -7.23 -0.67 -19.51
N SER A 197 -5.92 -0.47 -19.68
CA SER A 197 -4.89 -0.85 -18.71
C SER A 197 -4.03 0.32 -18.30
N ILE A 198 -3.81 0.48 -17.00
CA ILE A 198 -2.93 1.51 -16.44
C ILE A 198 -1.89 0.80 -15.57
N ASN A 199 -0.62 1.19 -15.71
CA ASN A 199 0.49 0.70 -14.91
C ASN A 199 0.96 1.80 -13.96
N ALA A 200 1.26 1.46 -12.70
CA ALA A 200 2.28 2.20 -11.96
C ALA A 200 2.93 1.40 -10.84
N SER A 201 3.73 2.13 -10.07
CA SER A 201 4.66 1.66 -9.05
C SER A 201 4.18 2.04 -7.64
N HIS A 202 4.87 1.51 -6.63
CA HIS A 202 4.69 1.82 -5.21
C HIS A 202 4.54 3.31 -4.91
N GLY A 203 3.67 3.63 -3.94
CA GLY A 203 3.49 4.97 -3.40
C GLY A 203 2.79 5.98 -4.32
N LYS A 204 2.25 5.55 -5.47
CA LYS A 204 1.48 6.41 -6.37
C LYS A 204 -0.03 6.20 -6.21
N SER A 205 -0.76 7.31 -6.13
CA SER A 205 -2.21 7.34 -6.22
C SER A 205 -2.66 6.92 -7.62
N ILE A 206 -3.66 6.06 -7.69
CA ILE A 206 -4.36 5.73 -8.93
C ILE A 206 -5.65 6.53 -8.92
N GLU A 207 -5.82 7.41 -9.90
CA GLU A 207 -7.09 8.09 -10.10
C GLU A 207 -7.99 7.20 -10.97
N PHE A 208 -9.14 6.82 -10.41
CA PHE A 208 -10.21 6.16 -11.14
C PHE A 208 -10.97 7.25 -11.90
N ASN A 209 -10.86 7.31 -13.22
CA ASN A 209 -11.70 8.21 -14.01
C ASN A 209 -13.16 7.75 -13.89
N SER A 210 -14.09 8.71 -13.85
CA SER A 210 -15.54 8.53 -13.57
C SER A 210 -16.31 7.55 -14.47
N GLY A 211 -15.70 7.01 -15.54
CA GLY A 211 -16.36 6.12 -16.50
C GLY A 211 -16.37 4.61 -16.16
N TRP A 212 -16.01 4.19 -14.94
CA TRP A 212 -15.90 2.75 -14.58
C TRP A 212 -17.14 2.29 -13.80
N LYS A 213 -18.03 1.50 -14.43
CA LYS A 213 -19.28 1.01 -13.83
C LYS A 213 -19.42 -0.49 -13.99
N ASP A 214 -20.02 -1.14 -12.99
CA ASP A 214 -20.40 -2.57 -12.99
C ASP A 214 -19.32 -3.49 -13.59
N GLY A 215 -18.09 -3.32 -13.09
CA GLY A 215 -16.89 -3.91 -13.66
C GLY A 215 -16.05 -4.68 -12.64
N LEU A 216 -15.17 -5.54 -13.15
CA LEU A 216 -14.18 -6.23 -12.34
C LEU A 216 -12.88 -5.42 -12.39
N ALA A 217 -12.35 -5.01 -11.23
CA ALA A 217 -10.99 -4.51 -11.14
C ALA A 217 -10.09 -5.60 -10.57
N ILE A 218 -9.03 -5.95 -11.29
CA ILE A 218 -8.00 -6.87 -10.80
C ILE A 218 -6.81 -6.03 -10.40
N LEU A 219 -6.35 -6.15 -9.17
CA LEU A 219 -5.04 -5.66 -8.75
C LEU A 219 -4.10 -6.86 -8.75
N THR A 220 -3.21 -6.91 -9.73
CA THR A 220 -2.14 -7.90 -9.76
C THR A 220 -0.92 -7.30 -9.09
N ALA A 221 -0.36 -7.99 -8.09
CA ALA A 221 0.97 -7.71 -7.60
C ALA A 221 1.93 -8.69 -8.26
N GLU A 222 2.91 -8.17 -8.97
CA GLU A 222 4.03 -8.97 -9.50
C GLU A 222 5.28 -8.65 -8.69
N TYR A 223 5.93 -9.69 -8.16
CA TYR A 223 7.24 -9.59 -7.54
C TYR A 223 8.11 -10.77 -7.96
N ASN A 224 9.17 -10.46 -8.70
CA ASN A 224 10.20 -11.42 -9.12
C ASN A 224 9.65 -12.73 -9.73
N GLY A 225 8.67 -12.62 -10.63
CA GLY A 225 8.08 -13.75 -11.36
C GLY A 225 6.92 -14.47 -10.66
N TYR A 226 6.59 -14.07 -9.43
CA TYR A 226 5.35 -14.48 -8.75
C TYR A 226 4.29 -13.42 -8.95
N ASN A 227 3.08 -13.85 -9.30
CA ASN A 227 1.91 -13.01 -9.42
C ASN A 227 0.82 -13.45 -8.44
N ASP A 228 0.24 -12.49 -7.74
CA ASP A 228 -1.02 -12.70 -7.04
C ASP A 228 -1.99 -11.60 -7.45
N SER A 229 -3.28 -11.90 -7.39
CA SER A 229 -4.33 -11.02 -7.88
C SER A 229 -5.43 -10.92 -6.85
N VAL A 230 -5.75 -9.70 -6.41
CA VAL A 230 -7.02 -9.44 -5.73
C VAL A 230 -8.01 -8.85 -6.71
N VAL A 231 -9.18 -9.48 -6.71
CA VAL A 231 -10.30 -9.12 -7.55
C VAL A 231 -11.28 -8.30 -6.72
N PHE A 232 -11.56 -7.10 -7.19
CA PHE A 232 -12.58 -6.22 -6.64
C PHE A 232 -13.76 -6.18 -7.60
N THR A 233 -14.96 -6.21 -7.03
CA THR A 233 -16.16 -5.86 -7.77
C THR A 233 -16.39 -4.37 -7.62
N ILE A 234 -16.37 -3.62 -8.72
CA ILE A 234 -16.81 -2.23 -8.76
C ILE A 234 -18.32 -2.27 -8.89
N ASN A 235 -19.00 -2.04 -7.77
CA ASN A 235 -20.46 -1.95 -7.75
C ASN A 235 -20.86 -0.48 -7.83
N SER A 236 -21.72 -0.16 -8.78
CA SER A 236 -22.45 1.10 -8.77
C SER A 236 -23.24 1.24 -7.47
N SER A 237 -23.28 2.43 -6.88
CA SER A 237 -24.27 2.73 -5.84
C SER A 237 -25.67 2.59 -6.46
N LEU A 238 -26.41 1.58 -6.01
CA LEU A 238 -27.80 1.38 -6.41
C LEU A 238 -28.67 2.40 -5.67
N PHE A 239 -29.29 3.29 -6.43
CA PHE A 239 -30.33 4.21 -5.96
C PHE A 239 -31.67 3.54 -6.18
N SER A 240 -32.55 3.61 -5.19
CA SER A 240 -33.88 3.03 -5.29
C SER A 240 -34.94 4.04 -4.90
N PHE A 241 -35.94 4.19 -5.75
CA PHE A 241 -37.12 4.98 -5.50
C PHE A 241 -38.29 4.09 -5.20
N ILE A 242 -39.10 4.48 -4.22
CA ILE A 242 -40.46 4.00 -4.11
C ILE A 242 -41.29 4.87 -5.06
N LEU A 243 -41.80 4.27 -6.12
CA LEU A 243 -42.72 4.91 -7.05
C LEU A 243 -44.14 4.51 -6.68
N TYR A 244 -44.97 5.49 -6.36
CA TYR A 244 -46.37 5.28 -6.00
C TYR A 244 -47.25 5.23 -7.24
N LYS A 245 -48.36 4.51 -7.17
CA LYS A 245 -49.41 4.55 -8.18
C LYS A 245 -49.84 6.00 -8.43
N GLY A 246 -49.98 6.37 -9.70
CA GLY A 246 -50.21 7.75 -10.12
C GLY A 246 -48.91 8.41 -10.52
N TRP A 247 -48.80 9.72 -10.29
CA TRP A 247 -47.65 10.50 -10.72
C TRP A 247 -46.54 10.50 -9.67
N ASN A 248 -45.30 10.43 -10.14
CA ASN A 248 -44.09 10.59 -9.35
C ASN A 248 -43.23 11.61 -10.06
N LEU A 249 -42.61 12.55 -9.33
CA LEU A 249 -41.68 13.50 -9.90
C LEU A 249 -40.28 13.17 -9.42
N ILE A 250 -39.48 12.57 -10.30
CA ILE A 250 -38.14 12.10 -9.97
C ILE A 250 -37.10 12.81 -10.83
N THR A 251 -35.85 12.70 -10.42
CA THR A 251 -34.71 13.01 -11.27
C THR A 251 -33.71 11.86 -11.22
N LEU A 252 -32.90 11.74 -12.26
CA LEU A 252 -31.91 10.70 -12.43
C LEU A 252 -30.54 11.36 -12.66
N PRO A 253 -29.46 10.84 -12.05
CA PRO A 253 -28.10 11.19 -12.41
C PRO A 253 -27.74 10.44 -13.69
N CYS A 254 -27.69 11.12 -14.83
CA CYS A 254 -27.55 10.49 -16.13
C CYS A 254 -26.18 10.72 -16.75
N GLU A 255 -25.20 9.91 -16.36
CA GLU A 255 -23.98 9.73 -17.18
C GLU A 255 -24.17 8.75 -18.37
N ASN A 256 -25.38 8.18 -18.56
CA ASN A 256 -25.61 7.03 -19.46
C ASN A 256 -26.54 7.30 -20.67
N GLU A 257 -26.82 8.57 -21.01
CA GLU A 257 -27.61 8.94 -22.20
C GLU A 257 -28.97 8.22 -22.31
N TYR A 258 -29.78 8.20 -21.24
CA TYR A 258 -31.13 7.62 -21.31
C TYR A 258 -32.03 8.44 -22.26
N ASN A 259 -32.86 7.74 -23.03
CA ASN A 259 -34.06 8.33 -23.61
C ASN A 259 -35.31 7.90 -22.81
N ALA A 260 -36.40 8.64 -22.95
CA ALA A 260 -37.66 8.34 -22.27
C ALA A 260 -38.14 6.91 -22.59
N SER A 261 -37.93 6.41 -23.81
CA SER A 261 -38.23 5.02 -24.17
C SER A 261 -37.44 3.97 -23.37
N THR A 262 -36.15 4.20 -23.15
CA THR A 262 -35.31 3.29 -22.36
C THR A 262 -35.72 3.30 -20.90
N LEU A 263 -35.91 4.48 -20.31
CA LEU A 263 -36.36 4.62 -18.93
C LEU A 263 -37.74 3.99 -18.70
N PHE A 264 -38.65 4.15 -19.67
CA PHE A 264 -39.97 3.54 -19.60
C PHE A 264 -39.91 2.02 -19.49
N ASN A 265 -39.01 1.38 -20.25
CA ASN A 265 -38.87 -0.08 -20.24
C ASN A 265 -38.21 -0.61 -18.96
N ASP A 266 -37.38 0.22 -18.32
CA ASP A 266 -36.68 -0.16 -17.08
C ASP A 266 -37.57 -0.01 -15.83
N ILE A 267 -38.61 0.81 -15.89
CA ILE A 267 -39.55 1.02 -14.77
C ILE A 267 -40.75 0.09 -14.91
N GLU A 268 -40.77 -0.99 -14.12
CA GLU A 268 -41.92 -1.89 -14.05
C GLU A 268 -43.20 -1.16 -13.59
N GLY A 269 -44.26 -1.24 -14.40
CA GLY A 269 -45.53 -0.58 -14.12
C GLY A 269 -45.65 0.85 -14.64
N CYS A 270 -44.61 1.38 -15.29
CA CYS A 270 -44.67 2.68 -15.97
C CYS A 270 -45.75 2.67 -17.07
N SER A 271 -46.50 3.76 -17.15
CA SER A 271 -47.58 3.96 -18.11
C SER A 271 -47.30 5.13 -19.07
N ILE A 272 -46.53 6.11 -18.60
CA ILE A 272 -46.22 7.34 -19.32
C ILE A 272 -45.06 8.07 -18.64
N ILE A 273 -44.24 8.75 -19.42
CA ILE A 273 -43.19 9.66 -18.95
C ILE A 273 -43.43 11.04 -19.55
N LEU A 274 -43.40 12.07 -18.71
CA LEU A 274 -43.46 13.47 -19.13
C LEU A 274 -42.18 14.21 -18.77
N GLY A 275 -41.60 14.87 -19.77
CA GLY A 275 -40.55 15.88 -19.60
C GLY A 275 -41.15 17.28 -19.78
N TRP A 276 -40.43 18.32 -19.35
CA TRP A 276 -40.88 19.71 -19.50
C TRP A 276 -39.95 20.45 -20.45
N ASN A 277 -40.51 21.04 -21.52
CA ASN A 277 -39.76 21.94 -22.38
C ASN A 277 -39.98 23.38 -21.90
N ALA A 278 -39.02 23.90 -21.13
CA ALA A 278 -39.11 25.24 -20.55
C ALA A 278 -39.15 26.36 -21.60
N SER A 279 -38.50 26.19 -22.76
CA SER A 279 -38.53 27.21 -23.82
C SER A 279 -39.90 27.34 -24.49
N LEU A 280 -40.64 26.24 -24.57
CA LEU A 280 -41.99 26.18 -25.15
C LEU A 280 -43.10 26.28 -24.09
N GLN A 281 -42.75 26.20 -22.81
CA GLN A 281 -43.68 26.13 -21.68
C GLN A 281 -44.72 25.00 -21.87
N ASP A 282 -44.27 23.83 -22.32
CA ASP A 282 -45.13 22.70 -22.65
C ASP A 282 -44.50 21.36 -22.27
N PHE A 283 -45.34 20.34 -22.04
CA PHE A 283 -44.89 19.00 -21.71
C PHE A 283 -44.46 18.23 -22.97
N MET A 284 -43.32 17.57 -22.88
CA MET A 284 -42.93 16.49 -23.76
C MET A 284 -43.48 15.18 -23.20
N LEU A 285 -43.99 14.31 -24.06
CA LEU A 285 -44.67 13.08 -23.65
C LEU A 285 -44.08 11.88 -24.38
N TYR A 286 -43.82 10.82 -23.62
CA TYR A 286 -43.51 9.51 -24.13
C TYR A 286 -44.47 8.47 -23.54
N ALA A 287 -45.07 7.66 -24.42
CA ALA A 287 -45.82 6.46 -24.07
C ALA A 287 -45.65 5.41 -25.18
N PRO A 288 -45.81 4.11 -24.91
CA PRO A 288 -45.67 3.07 -25.93
C PRO A 288 -46.52 3.35 -27.17
N GLY A 289 -45.88 3.42 -28.33
CA GLY A 289 -46.53 3.69 -29.61
C GLY A 289 -46.61 5.17 -30.01
N THR A 290 -46.09 6.10 -29.21
CA THR A 290 -45.86 7.48 -29.66
C THR A 290 -44.68 7.54 -30.62
N PRO A 291 -44.73 8.39 -31.67
CA PRO A 291 -43.62 8.53 -32.63
C PRO A 291 -42.47 9.39 -32.10
N TYR A 292 -42.65 10.03 -30.95
CA TYR A 292 -41.70 10.95 -30.35
C TYR A 292 -41.06 10.29 -29.13
N ASP A 293 -39.75 10.48 -29.00
CA ASP A 293 -38.90 10.10 -27.88
C ASP A 293 -38.00 11.30 -27.56
N PHE A 294 -37.60 11.45 -26.30
CA PHE A 294 -36.79 12.58 -25.85
C PHE A 294 -35.70 12.12 -24.89
N ALA A 295 -34.58 12.84 -24.87
CA ALA A 295 -33.47 12.57 -23.98
C ALA A 295 -33.84 12.89 -22.52
N ILE A 296 -33.36 12.05 -21.62
CA ILE A 296 -33.33 12.31 -20.19
C ILE A 296 -32.00 13.00 -19.90
N GLU A 297 -32.07 14.26 -19.51
CA GLU A 297 -30.95 15.16 -19.31
C GLU A 297 -30.67 15.35 -17.82
N ASP A 298 -29.40 15.54 -17.50
CA ASP A 298 -28.96 15.82 -16.13
C ASP A 298 -29.60 17.10 -15.59
N GLY A 299 -29.87 17.11 -14.28
CA GLY A 299 -30.45 18.27 -13.59
C GLY A 299 -31.94 18.51 -13.88
N HIS A 300 -32.57 17.74 -14.75
CA HIS A 300 -33.99 17.90 -15.05
C HIS A 300 -34.86 16.94 -14.23
N GLY A 301 -36.09 17.38 -13.95
CA GLY A 301 -37.13 16.54 -13.34
C GLY A 301 -38.01 15.88 -14.40
N TYR A 302 -38.57 14.72 -14.09
CA TYR A 302 -39.44 13.94 -14.97
C TYR A 302 -40.64 13.38 -14.21
N PHE A 303 -41.83 13.54 -14.77
CA PHE A 303 -43.03 12.93 -14.24
C PHE A 303 -43.19 11.52 -14.77
N ILE A 304 -43.26 10.55 -13.87
CA ILE A 304 -43.45 9.13 -14.17
C ILE A 304 -44.83 8.70 -13.70
N GLY A 305 -45.69 8.31 -14.64
CA GLY A 305 -47.01 7.79 -14.36
C GLY A 305 -46.98 6.28 -14.15
N MET A 306 -47.44 5.81 -12.99
CA MET A 306 -47.39 4.40 -12.58
C MET A 306 -48.78 3.79 -12.45
N ASN A 307 -48.94 2.57 -12.95
CA ASN A 307 -50.19 1.81 -12.84
C ASN A 307 -50.40 1.21 -11.43
N TYR A 308 -49.32 0.94 -10.71
CA TYR A 308 -49.27 0.38 -9.36
C TYR A 308 -47.96 0.80 -8.68
N ASP A 309 -47.91 0.68 -7.35
CA ASP A 309 -46.70 0.96 -6.57
C ASP A 309 -45.59 -0.01 -6.97
N SER A 310 -44.38 0.51 -7.18
CA SER A 310 -43.20 -0.27 -7.59
C SER A 310 -41.93 0.32 -6.99
N ILE A 311 -40.86 -0.47 -6.95
CA ILE A 311 -39.54 0.02 -6.60
C ILE A 311 -38.71 0.06 -7.88
N PHE A 312 -38.24 1.26 -8.24
CA PHE A 312 -37.30 1.41 -9.34
C PHE A 312 -35.90 1.54 -8.76
N SER A 313 -35.01 0.61 -9.11
CA SER A 313 -33.61 0.62 -8.72
C SER A 313 -32.74 0.84 -9.94
N PHE A 314 -31.80 1.78 -9.86
CA PHE A 314 -30.86 2.05 -10.95
C PHE A 314 -29.47 2.39 -10.41
N ALA A 315 -28.47 2.22 -11.25
CA ALA A 315 -27.08 2.57 -10.99
C ALA A 315 -26.79 3.99 -11.47
N GLY A 316 -26.16 4.83 -10.64
CA GLY A 316 -25.74 6.17 -11.05
C GLY A 316 -24.71 6.80 -10.12
N ILE A 317 -23.96 7.78 -10.62
CA ILE A 317 -23.00 8.56 -9.82
C ILE A 317 -23.66 9.89 -9.45
N PRO A 318 -23.57 10.40 -8.21
CA PRO A 318 -24.07 11.75 -7.91
C PRO A 318 -23.51 12.79 -8.89
N ILE A 319 -24.39 13.58 -9.50
CA ILE A 319 -24.00 14.70 -10.36
C ILE A 319 -23.21 15.69 -9.50
N GLN A 320 -21.96 15.98 -9.87
CA GLN A 320 -21.11 16.94 -9.14
C GLN A 320 -21.48 18.40 -9.47
N SER A 321 -21.73 18.69 -10.74
CA SER A 321 -22.28 19.96 -11.21
C SER A 321 -23.02 19.74 -12.54
N VAL A 322 -24.09 20.50 -12.76
CA VAL A 322 -24.83 20.54 -14.02
C VAL A 322 -25.37 21.95 -14.18
N ASN A 323 -25.34 22.45 -15.41
CA ASN A 323 -25.95 23.74 -15.71
C ASN A 323 -27.24 23.53 -16.51
N VAL A 324 -28.33 24.10 -16.03
CA VAL A 324 -29.63 24.10 -16.73
C VAL A 324 -30.03 25.55 -17.00
N THR A 325 -30.28 25.86 -18.27
CA THR A 325 -30.82 27.17 -18.64
C THR A 325 -32.27 27.29 -18.16
N LEU A 326 -32.56 28.36 -17.44
CA LEU A 326 -33.89 28.69 -16.95
C LEU A 326 -34.57 29.69 -17.88
N PHE A 327 -35.83 29.41 -18.23
CA PHE A 327 -36.67 30.28 -19.03
C PHE A 327 -37.73 30.95 -18.17
N VAL A 328 -38.13 32.17 -18.53
CA VAL A 328 -39.23 32.87 -17.86
C VAL A 328 -40.49 31.99 -17.87
N GLY A 329 -41.12 31.85 -16.71
CA GLY A 329 -42.20 30.90 -16.49
C GLY A 329 -41.72 29.66 -15.74
N TRP A 330 -42.35 28.51 -16.00
CA TRP A 330 -42.07 27.28 -15.29
C TRP A 330 -40.83 26.58 -15.81
N ASN A 331 -40.06 26.01 -14.89
CA ASN A 331 -38.92 25.13 -15.15
C ASN A 331 -39.05 23.90 -14.24
N MET A 332 -38.66 22.72 -14.75
CA MET A 332 -38.75 21.46 -14.01
C MET A 332 -37.34 20.90 -13.83
N LEU A 333 -36.89 20.87 -12.59
CA LEU A 333 -35.51 20.59 -12.21
C LEU A 333 -35.45 19.37 -11.29
N GLY A 334 -34.24 18.86 -11.08
CA GLY A 334 -33.97 17.67 -10.31
C GLY A 334 -32.93 17.90 -9.21
N TRP A 335 -33.15 17.38 -8.00
CA TRP A 335 -32.13 17.42 -6.95
C TRP A 335 -31.40 16.08 -6.85
N PHE A 336 -30.08 16.05 -7.09
CA PHE A 336 -29.31 14.79 -6.99
C PHE A 336 -28.02 14.89 -6.14
N LYS A 337 -28.02 15.74 -5.10
CA LYS A 337 -26.91 15.84 -4.15
C LYS A 337 -27.08 14.90 -2.95
N GLU A 338 -25.97 14.54 -2.30
CA GLU A 338 -25.99 13.70 -1.09
C GLU A 338 -26.73 14.38 0.08
N ASN A 339 -26.50 15.68 0.24
CA ASN A 339 -27.20 16.47 1.23
C ASN A 339 -28.55 16.95 0.67
N GLU A 340 -29.58 16.87 1.50
CA GLU A 340 -30.88 17.47 1.22
C GLU A 340 -30.81 19.00 1.30
N THR A 341 -31.76 19.67 0.64
CA THR A 341 -31.94 21.12 0.71
C THR A 341 -33.37 21.46 1.09
N ASN A 342 -33.64 22.73 1.38
CA ASN A 342 -34.99 23.21 1.66
C ASN A 342 -35.50 24.09 0.52
N ALA A 343 -36.82 24.15 0.36
CA ALA A 343 -37.46 24.97 -0.66
C ALA A 343 -37.12 26.46 -0.49
N SER A 344 -37.01 26.95 0.74
CA SER A 344 -36.57 28.32 1.02
C SER A 344 -35.13 28.61 0.59
N SER A 345 -34.23 27.65 0.72
CA SER A 345 -32.84 27.77 0.27
C SER A 345 -32.77 27.86 -1.25
N LEU A 346 -33.50 26.99 -1.95
CA LEU A 346 -33.60 27.02 -3.41
C LEU A 346 -34.24 28.32 -3.92
N TYR A 347 -35.32 28.77 -3.29
CA TYR A 347 -35.97 30.04 -3.63
C TYR A 347 -34.99 31.21 -3.60
N ASN A 348 -34.16 31.30 -2.56
CA ASN A 348 -33.19 32.39 -2.42
C ASN A 348 -31.96 32.24 -3.33
N ALA A 349 -31.63 31.01 -3.75
CA ALA A 349 -30.48 30.73 -4.59
C ALA A 349 -30.73 30.98 -6.08
N ILE A 350 -31.99 30.90 -6.52
CA ILE A 350 -32.34 31.02 -7.94
C ILE A 350 -32.80 32.46 -8.26
N PRO A 351 -32.10 33.18 -9.15
CA PRO A 351 -32.51 34.52 -9.59
C PRO A 351 -33.92 34.53 -10.16
N GLY A 352 -34.70 35.55 -9.79
CA GLY A 352 -36.09 35.71 -10.23
C GLY A 352 -37.09 34.65 -9.75
N CYS A 353 -36.70 33.72 -8.87
CA CYS A 353 -37.60 32.68 -8.39
C CYS A 353 -38.80 33.28 -7.67
N GLN A 354 -40.01 32.92 -8.13
CA GLN A 354 -41.29 33.37 -7.58
C GLN A 354 -41.94 32.32 -6.68
N ILE A 355 -41.68 31.04 -6.96
CA ILE A 355 -42.33 29.90 -6.31
C ILE A 355 -41.51 28.63 -6.50
N VAL A 356 -41.51 27.76 -5.49
CA VAL A 356 -40.96 26.40 -5.55
C VAL A 356 -42.08 25.42 -5.25
N LEU A 357 -42.26 24.42 -6.12
CA LEU A 357 -43.23 23.34 -5.96
C LEU A 357 -42.51 22.00 -5.90
N LYS A 358 -42.94 21.13 -4.97
CA LYS A 358 -42.52 19.73 -4.92
C LYS A 358 -43.74 18.83 -4.99
N TRP A 359 -43.72 17.83 -5.86
CA TRP A 359 -44.78 16.84 -5.94
C TRP A 359 -44.62 15.80 -4.83
N ASP A 360 -45.65 15.64 -3.98
CA ASP A 360 -45.76 14.54 -3.04
C ASP A 360 -46.50 13.38 -3.71
N ALA A 361 -45.75 12.36 -4.12
CA ALA A 361 -46.30 11.20 -4.81
C ALA A 361 -47.21 10.34 -3.92
N SER A 362 -47.03 10.37 -2.60
CA SER A 362 -47.90 9.59 -1.69
C SER A 362 -49.28 10.24 -1.54
N LEU A 363 -49.33 11.56 -1.60
CA LEU A 363 -50.56 12.36 -1.50
C LEU A 363 -51.15 12.77 -2.86
N GLN A 364 -50.40 12.55 -3.95
CA GLN A 364 -50.73 13.00 -5.31
C GLN A 364 -51.07 14.49 -5.37
N ASN A 365 -50.25 15.31 -4.70
CA ASN A 365 -50.47 16.76 -4.59
C ASN A 365 -49.16 17.54 -4.51
N PHE A 366 -49.21 18.85 -4.78
CA PHE A 366 -48.05 19.72 -4.65
C PHE A 366 -47.92 20.31 -3.24
N ASN A 367 -46.70 20.24 -2.71
CA ASN A 367 -46.22 21.17 -1.69
C ASN A 367 -45.73 22.44 -2.37
N LEU A 368 -45.99 23.58 -1.73
CA LEU A 368 -45.72 24.90 -2.29
C LEU A 368 -44.98 25.76 -1.29
N TYR A 369 -43.91 26.39 -1.76
CA TYR A 369 -43.18 27.42 -1.05
C TYR A 369 -43.12 28.70 -1.87
N ALA A 370 -43.47 29.81 -1.23
CA ALA A 370 -43.32 31.17 -1.73
C ALA A 370 -43.17 32.11 -0.52
N PRO A 371 -42.65 33.34 -0.69
CA PRO A 371 -42.51 34.28 0.42
C PRO A 371 -43.83 34.49 1.16
N GLY A 372 -43.81 34.33 2.49
CA GLY A 372 -44.99 34.48 3.35
C GLY A 372 -45.82 33.20 3.50
N VAL A 373 -45.48 32.10 2.83
CA VAL A 373 -46.05 30.78 3.10
C VAL A 373 -45.29 30.16 4.30
N PRO A 374 -45.99 29.73 5.36
CA PRO A 374 -45.34 29.34 6.62
C PRO A 374 -44.62 27.99 6.57
N ASN A 375 -44.96 27.13 5.62
CA ASN A 375 -44.45 25.77 5.56
C ASN A 375 -43.32 25.67 4.54
N ASP A 376 -42.12 25.44 5.04
CA ASP A 376 -40.97 25.02 4.24
C ASP A 376 -40.95 23.49 4.14
N PHE A 377 -40.31 22.95 3.10
CA PHE A 377 -40.19 21.51 2.92
C PHE A 377 -38.81 21.14 2.36
N VAL A 378 -38.43 19.91 2.68
CA VAL A 378 -37.16 19.32 2.25
C VAL A 378 -37.30 18.78 0.83
N ILE A 379 -36.27 19.02 0.02
CA ILE A 379 -36.02 18.37 -1.27
C ILE A 379 -34.81 17.46 -1.09
N ALA A 380 -35.07 16.16 -1.16
CA ALA A 380 -34.11 15.10 -0.94
C ALA A 380 -33.53 14.60 -2.28
N ARG A 381 -32.47 13.80 -2.16
CA ARG A 381 -31.78 13.23 -3.33
C ARG A 381 -32.72 12.39 -4.20
N GLY A 382 -32.69 12.66 -5.50
CA GLY A 382 -33.46 11.98 -6.53
C GLY A 382 -34.89 12.51 -6.72
N GLU A 383 -35.28 13.56 -5.99
CA GLU A 383 -36.58 14.20 -6.16
C GLU A 383 -36.53 15.31 -7.22
N GLY A 384 -37.54 15.36 -8.08
CA GLY A 384 -37.74 16.51 -8.96
C GLY A 384 -38.61 17.59 -8.30
N PHE A 385 -38.48 18.82 -8.77
CA PHE A 385 -39.23 19.97 -8.30
C PHE A 385 -39.48 20.94 -9.45
N LEU A 386 -40.49 21.82 -9.30
CA LEU A 386 -40.77 22.89 -10.26
C LEU A 386 -40.48 24.24 -9.62
N ILE A 387 -40.05 25.16 -10.45
CA ILE A 387 -39.90 26.57 -10.08
C ILE A 387 -40.57 27.43 -11.14
N ALA A 388 -41.07 28.60 -10.74
CA ALA A 388 -41.38 29.66 -11.70
C ALA A 388 -40.42 30.82 -11.50
N VAL A 389 -39.85 31.33 -12.59
CA VAL A 389 -38.92 32.47 -12.59
C VAL A 389 -39.45 33.61 -13.45
N ASP A 390 -39.15 34.86 -13.08
CA ASP A 390 -39.53 36.06 -13.83
C ASP A 390 -38.41 36.63 -14.72
N GLU A 391 -37.20 36.07 -14.63
CA GLU A 391 -36.07 36.38 -15.49
C GLU A 391 -35.34 35.11 -15.95
N GLU A 392 -34.73 35.16 -17.14
CA GLU A 392 -33.87 34.08 -17.61
C GLU A 392 -32.58 34.07 -16.80
N SER A 393 -32.15 32.88 -16.41
CA SER A 393 -30.91 32.68 -15.66
C SER A 393 -30.38 31.28 -15.94
N GLU A 394 -29.26 30.92 -15.31
CA GLU A 394 -28.71 29.58 -15.38
C GLU A 394 -28.71 28.99 -13.97
N TRP A 395 -29.33 27.84 -13.83
CA TRP A 395 -29.24 27.05 -12.62
C TRP A 395 -28.04 26.13 -12.72
N HIS A 396 -26.97 26.46 -11.99
CA HIS A 396 -25.72 25.72 -12.00
C HIS A 396 -25.76 24.44 -11.13
N GLY A 397 -26.94 23.90 -10.86
CA GLY A 397 -27.06 22.94 -9.76
C GLY A 397 -26.69 23.65 -8.46
N GLU A 398 -25.72 23.12 -7.71
CA GLU A 398 -24.91 24.00 -6.86
C GLU A 398 -23.43 23.85 -7.22
N GLY A 399 -23.04 24.43 -8.36
CA GLY A 399 -21.68 24.85 -8.68
C GLY A 399 -21.58 26.36 -8.58
#